data_AF-A0A3S4K8K0-F1
#
_entry.id   AF-A0A3S4K8K0-F1
#
_cell.length_a   1.000
_cell.length_b   1.000
_cell.length_c   1.000
_cell.angle_alpha   90.00
_cell.angle_beta   90.00
_cell.angle_gamma   90.00
#
_symmetry.space_group_name_H-M   'P 1'
#
loop_
_entity.id
_entity.type
_entity.pdbx_description
1 polymer ?
#
loop_
_entity_poly.entity_id
_entity_poly.type
_entity_poly.pdbx_seq_one_letter_code
_entity_poly.pdbx_strand_id
1 'polypeptide(L)'
;MDISTVLNVKNIKLNMTARTKEEVIEELTDLLIQDGAVTNKEDFIRDVWLREELGSTGFENHIAIPHGKSSGVSRTALAIGRTQHAIPWGDHGWQRCPLCYFICGLPGGSKCHPYSPVGTSVWVTGG
;
A
#
# COMPACT_ATOMS: atom_id res chain seq x y z
N MET A 1 7.69 -16.57 2.03
CA MET A 1 6.31 -16.53 1.50
C MET A 1 6.43 -16.74 0.00
N ASP A 2 5.68 -17.69 -0.56
CA ASP A 2 5.64 -17.93 -2.00
C ASP A 2 4.61 -16.96 -2.62
N ILE A 3 4.98 -16.23 -3.67
CA ILE A 3 4.09 -15.26 -4.30
C ILE A 3 2.87 -15.92 -4.95
N SER A 4 3.03 -17.17 -5.40
CA SER A 4 1.96 -17.94 -6.05
C SER A 4 0.80 -18.25 -5.11
N THR A 5 1.02 -18.18 -3.79
CA THR A 5 -0.03 -18.46 -2.78
C THR A 5 -0.79 -17.21 -2.34
N VAL A 6 -0.33 -16.02 -2.70
CA VAL A 6 -0.95 -14.74 -2.29
C VAL A 6 -1.47 -13.90 -3.46
N LEU A 7 -1.04 -14.18 -4.69
CA LEU A 7 -1.50 -13.51 -5.90
C LEU A 7 -2.57 -14.33 -6.60
N ASN A 8 -3.75 -13.74 -6.76
CA ASN A 8 -4.83 -14.28 -7.58
C ASN A 8 -4.94 -13.49 -8.89
N VAL A 9 -5.22 -14.16 -10.02
CA VAL A 9 -5.44 -13.51 -11.32
C VAL A 9 -6.57 -12.47 -11.24
N LYS A 10 -7.58 -12.72 -10.39
CA LYS A 10 -8.68 -11.77 -10.15
C LYS A 10 -8.22 -10.46 -9.51
N ASN A 11 -7.06 -10.46 -8.85
CA ASN A 11 -6.48 -9.30 -8.20
C ASN A 11 -5.52 -8.53 -9.12
N ILE A 12 -5.55 -8.81 -10.42
CA ILE A 12 -4.71 -8.14 -11.42
C ILE A 12 -5.59 -7.25 -12.30
N LYS A 13 -5.34 -5.94 -12.29
CA LYS A 13 -6.04 -4.95 -13.12
C LYS A 13 -5.04 -4.10 -13.91
N LEU A 14 -4.85 -4.44 -15.18
CA LEU A 14 -3.83 -3.81 -16.03
C LEU A 14 -4.25 -2.51 -16.72
N ASN A 15 -5.55 -2.19 -16.62
CA ASN A 15 -6.18 -1.02 -17.22
C ASN A 15 -6.93 -0.27 -16.11
N MET A 16 -6.20 0.23 -15.11
CA MET A 16 -6.81 1.01 -14.03
C MET A 16 -7.30 2.36 -14.53
N THR A 17 -8.35 2.85 -13.88
CA THR A 17 -8.95 4.17 -14.16
C THR A 17 -8.44 5.27 -13.26
N ALA A 18 -7.78 4.91 -12.16
CA ALA A 18 -7.15 5.84 -11.23
C ALA A 18 -6.23 6.86 -11.92
N ARG A 19 -6.30 8.09 -11.42
CA ARG A 19 -5.53 9.27 -11.83
C ARG A 19 -4.78 9.91 -10.67
N THR A 20 -5.12 9.55 -9.44
CA THR A 20 -4.41 9.99 -8.23
C THR A 20 -3.86 8.82 -7.43
N LYS A 21 -2.97 9.11 -6.48
CA LYS A 21 -2.37 8.14 -5.57
C LYS A 21 -3.44 7.46 -4.70
N GLU A 22 -4.38 8.26 -4.23
CA GLU A 22 -5.55 7.85 -3.46
C GLU A 22 -6.42 6.89 -4.25
N GLU A 23 -6.77 7.25 -5.48
CA GLU A 23 -7.60 6.40 -6.35
C GLU A 23 -6.91 5.07 -6.67
N VAL A 24 -5.59 5.05 -6.82
CA VAL A 24 -4.83 3.81 -7.00
C VAL A 24 -4.97 2.90 -5.77
N ILE A 25 -4.76 3.44 -4.58
CA ILE A 25 -4.85 2.68 -3.32
C ILE A 25 -6.27 2.14 -3.14
N GLU A 26 -7.29 2.97 -3.43
CA GLU A 26 -8.70 2.58 -3.36
C GLU A 26 -9.04 1.47 -4.36
N GLU A 27 -8.69 1.64 -5.64
CA GLU A 27 -9.04 0.70 -6.70
C GLU A 27 -8.35 -0.66 -6.51
N LEU A 28 -7.12 -0.67 -6.01
CA LEU A 28 -6.43 -1.91 -5.64
C LEU A 28 -6.99 -2.56 -4.38
N THR A 29 -7.38 -1.75 -3.38
CA THR A 29 -8.05 -2.26 -2.19
C THR A 29 -9.38 -2.91 -2.54
N ASP A 30 -10.12 -2.35 -3.50
CA ASP A 30 -11.39 -2.93 -3.97
C ASP A 30 -11.21 -4.33 -4.55
N LEU A 31 -10.10 -4.59 -5.26
CA LEU A 31 -9.77 -5.95 -5.71
C LEU A 31 -9.58 -6.90 -4.52
N LEU A 32 -8.91 -6.45 -3.47
CA LEU A 32 -8.68 -7.26 -2.27
C LEU A 32 -9.96 -7.47 -1.41
N ILE A 33 -10.88 -6.50 -1.43
CA ILE A 33 -12.21 -6.63 -0.83
C ILE A 33 -13.03 -7.68 -1.62
N GLN A 34 -13.03 -7.59 -2.94
CA GLN A 34 -13.73 -8.55 -3.82
C GLN A 34 -13.18 -9.97 -3.69
N ASP A 35 -11.87 -10.11 -3.46
CA ASP A 35 -11.19 -11.38 -3.16
C ASP A 35 -11.47 -11.91 -1.73
N GLY A 36 -12.04 -11.07 -0.85
CA GLY A 36 -12.32 -11.38 0.55
C GLY A 36 -11.09 -11.40 1.46
N ALA A 37 -9.93 -10.93 0.97
CA ALA A 37 -8.70 -10.83 1.74
C ALA A 37 -8.70 -9.64 2.71
N VAL A 38 -9.36 -8.54 2.30
CA VAL A 38 -9.65 -7.38 3.14
C VAL A 38 -11.13 -7.46 3.54
N THR A 39 -11.42 -7.21 4.81
CA THR A 39 -12.77 -7.23 5.40
C THR A 39 -13.25 -5.85 5.84
N ASN A 40 -12.32 -4.91 6.04
CA ASN A 40 -12.62 -3.51 6.33
C ASN A 40 -11.75 -2.61 5.45
N LYS A 41 -12.37 -1.96 4.46
CA LYS A 41 -11.68 -1.14 3.45
C LYS A 41 -11.06 0.09 4.10
N GLU A 42 -11.83 0.78 4.93
CA GLU A 42 -11.45 2.04 5.56
C GLU A 42 -10.26 1.85 6.51
N ASP A 43 -10.29 0.81 7.35
CA ASP A 43 -9.18 0.48 8.24
C ASP A 43 -7.91 0.16 7.46
N PHE A 44 -8.04 -0.64 6.40
CA PHE A 44 -6.88 -1.04 5.60
C PHE A 44 -6.27 0.14 4.84
N ILE A 45 -7.09 0.99 4.22
CA ILE A 45 -6.62 2.20 3.52
C ILE A 45 -5.92 3.13 4.51
N ARG A 46 -6.49 3.35 5.71
CA ARG A 46 -5.84 4.13 6.76
C ARG A 46 -4.45 3.56 7.11
N ASP A 47 -4.35 2.25 7.28
CA ASP A 47 -3.08 1.60 7.64
C ASP A 47 -2.05 1.64 6.52
N VAL A 48 -2.48 1.62 5.25
CA VAL A 48 -1.62 1.85 4.08
C VAL A 48 -1.10 3.29 4.06
N TRP A 49 -1.96 4.27 4.35
CA TRP A 49 -1.56 5.67 4.45
C TRP A 49 -0.57 5.93 5.59
N LEU A 50 -0.83 5.36 6.77
CA LEU A 50 0.09 5.43 7.90
C LEU A 50 1.48 4.89 7.52
N ARG A 51 1.54 3.84 6.70
CA ARG A 51 2.82 3.34 6.17
C ARG A 51 3.45 4.31 5.17
N GLU A 52 2.66 4.86 4.27
CA GLU A 52 3.12 5.79 3.24
C GLU A 52 3.68 7.10 3.82
N GLU A 53 3.11 7.59 4.94
CA GLU A 53 3.55 8.78 5.68
C GLU A 53 4.95 8.64 6.29
N LEU A 54 5.38 7.41 6.61
CA LEU A 54 6.75 7.16 7.10
C LEU A 54 7.81 7.37 6.03
N GLY A 55 7.40 7.44 4.76
CA GLY A 55 8.26 7.57 3.61
C GLY A 55 7.66 6.84 2.42
N SER A 56 7.77 7.45 1.24
CA SER A 56 7.10 6.98 0.05
C SER A 56 7.45 5.52 -0.27
N THR A 57 6.44 4.73 -0.65
CA THR A 57 6.62 3.36 -1.13
C THR A 57 6.86 3.29 -2.64
N GLY A 58 7.09 4.44 -3.28
CA GLY A 58 7.55 4.52 -4.65
C GLY A 58 8.99 4.00 -4.75
N PHE A 59 9.24 3.18 -5.76
CA PHE A 59 10.53 2.60 -6.07
C PHE A 59 10.99 3.07 -7.46
N GLU A 60 12.24 2.77 -7.81
CA GLU A 60 12.74 3.00 -9.16
C GLU A 60 11.93 2.22 -10.20
N ASN A 61 12.10 2.56 -11.48
CA ASN A 61 11.51 1.84 -12.62
C ASN A 61 9.98 1.79 -12.65
N HIS A 62 9.31 2.88 -12.25
CA HIS A 62 7.86 3.03 -12.40
C HIS A 62 7.07 2.00 -11.58
N ILE A 63 7.52 1.72 -10.35
CA ILE A 63 6.88 0.77 -9.44
C ILE A 63 6.57 1.46 -8.12
N ALA A 64 5.40 1.19 -7.54
CA ALA A 64 5.13 1.51 -6.14
C ALA A 64 4.51 0.31 -5.42
N ILE A 65 4.82 0.17 -4.13
CA ILE A 65 4.39 -0.98 -3.32
C ILE A 65 3.64 -0.46 -2.08
N PRO A 66 2.46 0.18 -2.22
CA PRO A 66 1.64 0.54 -1.07
C PRO A 66 1.32 -0.70 -0.23
N HIS A 67 1.52 -0.67 1.08
CA HIS A 67 1.22 -1.83 1.93
C HIS A 67 0.83 -1.39 3.33
N GLY A 68 0.03 -2.20 4.00
CA GLY A 68 -0.46 -1.91 5.34
C GLY A 68 -0.56 -3.19 6.17
N LYS A 69 -0.20 -3.08 7.46
CA LYS A 69 -0.53 -4.10 8.45
C LYS A 69 -1.81 -3.67 9.15
N SER A 70 -2.89 -4.42 8.94
CA SER A 70 -4.23 -4.00 9.34
C SER A 70 -5.04 -5.11 10.00
N SER A 71 -5.85 -4.74 10.99
CA SER A 71 -6.91 -5.59 11.54
C SER A 71 -8.03 -5.84 10.53
N GLY A 72 -8.13 -4.99 9.49
CA GLY A 72 -9.06 -5.16 8.38
C GLY A 72 -8.64 -6.20 7.34
N VAL A 73 -7.57 -6.98 7.58
CA VAL A 73 -7.08 -8.02 6.68
C VAL A 73 -7.28 -9.41 7.29
N SER A 74 -8.02 -10.27 6.62
CA SER A 74 -8.30 -11.65 7.05
C SER A 74 -7.18 -12.63 6.68
N ARG A 75 -6.55 -12.42 5.52
CA ARG A 75 -5.43 -13.22 5.01
C ARG A 75 -4.51 -12.36 4.18
N THR A 76 -3.24 -12.76 4.12
CA THR A 76 -2.29 -12.07 3.24
C THR A 76 -2.68 -12.27 1.78
N ALA A 77 -2.70 -11.18 1.01
CA ALA A 77 -3.01 -11.18 -0.42
C ALA A 77 -2.32 -10.02 -1.13
N LEU A 78 -2.11 -10.20 -2.43
CA LEU A 78 -1.52 -9.21 -3.32
C LEU A 78 -2.52 -8.82 -4.40
N ALA A 79 -2.63 -7.52 -4.67
CA ALA A 79 -3.26 -6.98 -5.87
C ALA A 79 -2.24 -6.20 -6.70
N ILE A 80 -2.32 -6.37 -8.02
CA ILE A 80 -1.42 -5.76 -9.01
C ILE A 80 -2.23 -4.85 -9.93
N GLY A 81 -1.80 -3.60 -10.01
CA GLY A 81 -2.41 -2.58 -10.83
C GLY A 81 -1.46 -2.02 -11.85
N ARG A 82 -1.99 -1.65 -13.02
CA ARG A 82 -1.28 -0.78 -13.96
C ARG A 82 -2.21 0.33 -14.43
N THR A 83 -1.80 1.57 -14.24
CA THR A 83 -2.55 2.75 -14.68
C THR A 83 -2.35 3.00 -16.16
N GLN A 84 -3.22 3.82 -16.77
CA GLN A 84 -3.03 4.25 -18.17
C GLN A 84 -2.13 5.49 -18.29
N HIS A 85 -1.90 6.19 -17.18
CA HIS A 85 -1.15 7.43 -17.11
C HIS A 85 -0.18 7.38 -15.93
N ALA A 86 0.90 8.16 -16.02
CA ALA A 86 1.80 8.35 -14.91
C ALA A 86 1.08 9.10 -13.78
N ILE A 87 1.21 8.59 -12.56
CA ILE A 87 0.70 9.23 -11.34
C ILE A 87 1.91 9.53 -10.46
N PRO A 88 2.03 10.74 -9.90
CA PRO A 88 3.10 11.07 -8.95
C PRO A 88 3.08 10.13 -7.77
N TRP A 89 4.26 9.67 -7.39
CA TRP A 89 4.40 8.87 -6.19
C TRP A 89 5.67 9.28 -5.44
N GLY A 90 5.50 10.08 -4.39
CA GLY A 90 6.62 10.65 -3.63
C GLY A 90 7.25 11.88 -4.30
N ASP A 91 8.32 12.39 -3.69
CA ASP A 91 8.91 13.69 -4.04
C ASP A 91 9.86 13.62 -5.26
N HIS A 92 10.32 12.42 -5.62
CA HIS A 92 11.23 12.20 -6.74
C HIS A 92 10.45 11.97 -8.05
N GLY A 93 9.87 13.05 -8.56
CA GLY A 93 9.68 13.32 -9.99
C GLY A 93 9.08 12.22 -10.88
N TRP A 94 7.87 12.52 -11.38
CA TRP A 94 7.19 11.96 -12.55
C TRP A 94 7.98 11.02 -13.44
N GLN A 95 7.51 9.78 -13.49
CA GLN A 95 8.13 8.73 -14.24
C GLN A 95 7.14 8.31 -15.35
N ARG A 96 7.49 8.65 -16.60
CA ARG A 96 6.67 8.72 -17.85
C ARG A 96 5.96 7.43 -18.35
N CYS A 97 5.77 6.41 -17.52
CA CYS A 97 5.18 5.14 -17.93
C CYS A 97 3.98 4.78 -17.04
N PRO A 98 3.07 3.91 -17.51
CA PRO A 98 2.03 3.34 -16.66
C PRO A 98 2.69 2.62 -15.47
N LEU A 99 2.47 3.12 -14.25
CA LEU A 99 3.12 2.65 -13.03
C LEU A 99 2.51 1.29 -12.62
N CYS A 100 3.35 0.36 -12.20
CA CYS A 100 2.89 -0.91 -11.61
C CYS A 100 2.78 -0.76 -10.10
N TYR A 101 1.58 -1.02 -9.57
CA TYR A 101 1.29 -0.92 -8.16
C TYR A 101 1.05 -2.27 -7.53
N PHE A 102 1.54 -2.44 -6.31
CA PHE A 102 1.37 -3.65 -5.53
C PHE A 102 0.77 -3.29 -4.18
N ILE A 103 -0.42 -3.78 -3.87
CA ILE A 103 -0.98 -3.65 -2.52
C ILE A 103 -0.95 -4.99 -1.79
N CYS A 104 -0.28 -5.02 -0.64
CA CYS A 104 -0.18 -6.19 0.21
C CYS A 104 -0.92 -5.95 1.53
N GLY A 105 -1.97 -6.72 1.75
CA GLY A 105 -2.66 -6.77 3.04
C GLY A 105 -1.92 -7.73 3.97
N LEU A 106 -1.49 -7.28 5.15
CA LEU A 106 -0.91 -8.14 6.16
C LEU A 106 -1.80 -8.17 7.41
N PRO A 107 -2.20 -9.35 7.91
CA PRO A 107 -2.95 -9.44 9.15
C PRO A 107 -2.19 -8.82 10.34
N GLY A 108 -2.92 -8.05 11.16
CA GLY A 108 -2.51 -7.61 12.49
C GLY A 108 -2.76 -6.14 12.75
N GLY A 109 -2.79 -5.71 14.01
CA GLY A 109 -3.02 -4.31 14.34
C GLY A 109 -1.88 -3.39 13.91
N SER A 110 -2.21 -2.20 13.41
CA SER A 110 -1.29 -1.09 13.25
C SER A 110 -0.79 -0.65 14.64
N LYS A 111 0.47 -0.95 14.96
CA LYS A 111 1.13 -0.36 16.14
C LYS A 111 1.59 1.06 15.81
N CYS A 112 0.66 1.95 15.54
CA CYS A 112 0.95 3.37 15.46
C CYS A 112 0.79 3.93 16.87
N HIS A 113 1.91 4.14 17.58
CA HIS A 113 1.90 5.09 18.69
C HIS A 113 1.45 6.45 18.11
N PRO A 114 0.48 7.14 18.69
CA PRO A 114 0.18 8.51 18.29
C PRO A 114 1.46 9.32 18.50
N TYR A 115 1.93 9.98 17.46
CA TYR A 115 3.02 10.94 17.53
C TYR A 115 2.69 11.95 18.64
N SER A 116 3.43 11.90 19.76
CA SER A 116 3.42 12.96 20.77
C SER A 116 4.34 14.07 20.26
N PRO A 117 3.86 15.31 20.07
CA PRO A 117 4.71 16.41 19.64
C PRO A 117 5.41 16.97 20.87
N VAL A 118 6.42 16.27 21.37
CA VAL A 118 7.38 16.89 22.29
C VAL A 118 8.76 16.34 21.98
N GLY A 119 9.61 17.22 21.45
CA GLY A 119 10.99 16.90 21.17
C GLY A 119 11.71 16.39 22.41
N THR A 120 12.53 15.38 22.24
CA THR A 120 13.92 15.39 22.70
C THR A 120 14.63 14.17 22.13
N SER A 121 15.74 14.45 21.47
CA SER A 121 16.77 13.52 21.07
C SER A 121 17.27 12.69 22.25
N VAL A 122 17.14 11.36 22.19
CA VAL A 122 18.05 10.43 22.89
C VAL A 122 18.19 9.15 22.07
N TRP A 123 19.32 9.04 21.36
CA TRP A 123 19.96 7.75 21.17
C TRP A 123 20.71 7.44 22.48
N VAL A 124 20.53 6.27 23.09
CA VAL A 124 21.57 5.44 23.74
C VAL A 124 20.97 4.07 24.10
N THR A 125 21.82 3.07 23.90
CA THR A 125 21.78 1.61 24.03
C THR A 125 21.31 1.00 25.36
N GLY A 126 20.93 -0.29 25.31
CA GLY A 126 21.02 -1.27 26.40
C GLY A 126 20.13 -2.48 26.08
N GLY A 127 20.58 -3.74 26.12
CA GLY A 127 21.48 -4.32 27.11
C GLY A 127 20.65 -5.10 28.10
#